data_AF-A0A4P9XYY1-F1
#
_entry.id   AF-A0A4P9XYY1-F1
#
_cell.length_a   1.000
_cell.length_b   1.000
_cell.length_c   1.000
_cell.angle_alpha   90.00
_cell.angle_beta   90.00
_cell.angle_gamma   90.00
#
_symmetry.space_group_name_H-M   'P 1'
#
loop_
_entity.id
_entity.type
_entity.pdbx_description
1 polymer ?
#
loop_
_entity_poly.entity_id
_entity_poly.type
_entity_poly.pdbx_seq_one_letter_code
_entity_poly.pdbx_strand_id
1 'polypeptide(L)'
;WPDEVKRHPPYTWSYSLHFIDIMDDPPKACGYLRDRDCPKGQCILGAVSNYTNQLACSTQQDRPRDEAVKFLVHFLGDLAQPLH
;
A
#
# COMPACT_ATOMS: atom_id res chain seq x y z
N TRP A 1 -7.47 11.65 1.13
CA TRP A 1 -7.22 11.45 2.57
C TRP A 1 -5.88 10.74 2.81
N PRO A 2 -5.58 9.53 2.31
CA PRO A 2 -4.25 8.91 2.53
C PRO A 2 -3.08 9.78 2.09
N ASP A 3 -3.20 10.44 0.93
CA ASP A 3 -2.23 11.43 0.43
C ASP A 3 -2.01 12.65 1.32
N GLU A 4 -3.03 13.05 2.06
CA GLU A 4 -2.99 14.18 2.97
C GLU A 4 -2.34 13.75 4.28
N VAL A 5 -2.84 12.66 4.87
CA VAL A 5 -2.40 12.21 6.19
C VAL A 5 -0.98 11.68 6.21
N LYS A 6 -0.45 11.14 5.11
CA LYS A 6 0.94 10.65 5.04
C LYS A 6 2.00 11.72 5.38
N ARG A 7 1.61 13.00 5.42
CA ARG A 7 2.45 14.15 5.81
C ARG A 7 2.27 14.59 7.26
N HIS A 8 1.31 14.01 7.98
CA HIS A 8 1.01 14.32 9.39
C HIS A 8 1.71 13.32 10.33
N PRO A 9 2.22 13.77 11.49
CA PRO A 9 2.97 12.92 12.43
C PRO A 9 2.33 11.55 12.76
N PRO A 10 1.00 11.41 12.98
CA PRO A 10 0.41 10.10 13.28
C PRO A 10 0.39 9.12 12.10
N TYR A 11 0.62 9.55 10.85
CA TYR A 11 0.53 8.72 9.65
C TYR A 11 1.75 8.77 8.75
N THR A 12 2.88 9.34 9.20
CA THR A 12 4.13 9.33 8.40
C THR A 12 4.58 7.92 8.02
N TRP A 13 4.23 6.92 8.84
CA TRP A 13 4.47 5.51 8.55
C TRP A 13 3.78 5.00 7.28
N SER A 14 2.71 5.65 6.81
CA SER A 14 1.97 5.21 5.63
C SER A 14 2.60 5.68 4.32
N TYR A 15 3.60 6.58 4.36
CA TYR A 15 4.16 7.21 3.15
C TYR A 15 4.64 6.19 2.11
N SER A 16 5.44 5.20 2.53
CA SER A 16 6.00 4.19 1.62
C SER A 16 4.99 3.15 1.16
N LEU A 17 3.75 3.20 1.67
CA LEU A 17 2.68 2.29 1.27
C LEU A 17 1.97 2.74 -0.02
N HIS A 18 2.30 3.93 -0.53
CA HIS A 18 1.71 4.50 -1.75
C HIS A 18 2.37 4.03 -3.04
N PHE A 19 3.49 3.31 -2.95
CA PHE A 19 4.27 2.90 -4.11
C PHE A 19 5.08 1.64 -3.83
N ILE A 20 5.76 1.16 -4.86
CA ILE A 20 6.78 0.14 -4.86
C ILE A 20 7.89 0.53 -5.84
N ASP A 21 9.10 0.73 -5.31
CA ASP A 21 10.26 1.02 -6.14
C ASP A 21 10.78 -0.28 -6.78
N ILE A 22 10.33 -0.56 -8.00
CA ILE A 22 10.76 -1.74 -8.75
C ILE A 22 12.16 -1.51 -9.32
N MET A 23 13.09 -2.40 -8.97
CA MET A 23 14.49 -2.28 -9.40
C MET A 23 14.75 -3.04 -10.72
N ASP A 24 14.13 -2.59 -11.81
CA ASP A 24 14.24 -3.17 -13.17
C ASP A 24 15.00 -2.27 -14.18
N ASP A 25 14.93 -2.56 -15.49
CA ASP A 25 15.68 -1.84 -16.55
C ASP A 25 14.74 -1.33 -17.65
N PRO A 26 13.80 -0.41 -17.34
CA PRO A 26 12.93 0.18 -18.34
C PRO A 26 13.74 1.07 -19.32
N PRO A 27 13.42 1.06 -20.62
CA PRO A 27 12.29 0.37 -21.26
C PRO A 27 12.61 -1.07 -21.72
N LYS A 28 13.79 -1.62 -21.41
CA LYS A 28 14.25 -2.92 -21.95
C LYS A 28 13.54 -4.10 -21.30
N ALA A 29 13.35 -4.05 -19.99
CA ALA A 29 12.69 -5.09 -19.21
C ALA A 29 12.00 -4.49 -17.99
N CYS A 30 10.75 -4.88 -17.76
CA CYS A 30 10.00 -4.54 -16.55
C CYS A 30 9.70 -5.82 -15.76
N GLY A 31 9.84 -5.78 -14.43
CA GLY A 31 9.64 -6.99 -13.64
C GLY A 31 9.70 -6.77 -12.13
N TYR A 32 8.66 -7.25 -11.45
CA TYR A 32 8.52 -7.26 -10.00
C TYR A 32 9.08 -8.54 -9.38
N LEU A 33 9.89 -8.39 -8.33
CA LEU A 33 10.38 -9.46 -7.47
C LEU A 33 10.09 -9.10 -6.00
N ARG A 34 9.18 -9.86 -5.37
CA ARG A 34 8.67 -9.57 -4.02
C ARG A 34 9.75 -9.27 -2.98
N ASP A 35 10.74 -10.14 -2.86
CA ASP A 35 11.75 -10.01 -1.80
C ASP A 35 12.72 -8.84 -2.03
N ARG A 36 12.88 -8.42 -3.30
CA ARG A 36 13.72 -7.29 -3.70
C ARG A 36 12.97 -5.96 -3.56
N ASP A 37 11.76 -5.89 -4.11
CA ASP A 37 11.03 -4.63 -4.29
C ASP A 37 10.06 -4.32 -3.14
N CYS A 38 9.60 -5.33 -2.39
CA CYS A 38 8.66 -5.15 -1.28
C CYS A 38 9.13 -5.87 -0.01
N PRO A 39 10.34 -5.56 0.50
CA PRO A 39 10.85 -6.21 1.70
C PRO A 39 9.89 -5.99 2.88
N LYS A 40 9.61 -7.06 3.63
CA LYS A 40 8.72 -7.05 4.81
C LYS A 40 7.28 -6.57 4.53
N GLY A 41 6.85 -6.50 3.27
CA GLY A 41 5.54 -5.99 2.90
C GLY A 41 5.39 -4.46 3.08
N GLN A 42 6.49 -3.72 3.18
CA GLN A 42 6.46 -2.26 3.33
C GLN A 42 6.39 -1.55 1.96
N CYS A 43 5.37 -1.89 1.18
CA CYS A 43 5.06 -1.30 -0.12
C CYS A 43 3.55 -1.35 -0.36
N ILE A 44 3.10 -0.80 -1.50
CA ILE A 44 1.68 -0.81 -1.90
C ILE A 44 1.04 -2.20 -1.95
N LEU A 45 1.72 -3.22 -2.47
CA LEU A 45 1.19 -4.59 -2.53
C LEU A 45 0.99 -5.18 -1.12
N GLY A 46 1.91 -4.90 -0.19
CA GLY A 46 1.78 -5.30 1.21
C GLY A 46 0.65 -4.56 1.90
N ALA A 47 0.46 -3.27 1.61
CA ALA A 47 -0.64 -2.46 2.12
C ALA A 47 -2.00 -3.00 1.65
N VAL A 48 -2.15 -3.27 0.34
CA VAL A 48 -3.37 -3.88 -0.22
C VAL A 48 -3.69 -5.20 0.48
N SER A 49 -2.71 -6.09 0.67
CA SER A 49 -2.90 -7.34 1.41
C SER A 49 -3.33 -7.11 2.86
N ASN A 50 -2.65 -6.20 3.59
CA ASN A 50 -2.94 -5.89 4.99
C ASN A 50 -4.37 -5.36 5.16
N TYR A 51 -4.76 -4.32 4.42
CA TYR A 51 -6.07 -3.71 4.55
C TYR A 51 -7.20 -4.58 4.02
N THR A 52 -6.94 -5.41 3.00
CA THR A 52 -7.89 -6.45 2.57
C THR A 52 -8.15 -7.44 3.70
N ASN A 53 -7.10 -7.93 4.38
CA ASN A 53 -7.24 -8.86 5.51
C ASN A 53 -7.97 -8.22 6.70
N GLN A 54 -7.73 -6.95 6.99
CA GLN A 54 -8.45 -6.23 8.04
C GLN A 54 -9.95 -6.12 7.76
N LEU A 55 -10.34 -6.00 6.49
CA LEU A 55 -11.75 -5.88 6.10
C LEU A 55 -12.46 -7.23 5.94
N ALA A 56 -11.78 -8.22 5.36
CA ALA A 56 -12.34 -9.53 5.05
C ALA A 56 -12.29 -10.52 6.23
N CYS A 57 -11.24 -10.49 7.04
CA CYS A 57 -10.95 -11.52 8.05
C CYS A 57 -11.10 -11.04 9.50
N SER A 58 -11.42 -9.76 9.74
CA SER A 58 -11.59 -9.26 11.11
C SER A 58 -12.90 -9.74 11.72
N THR A 59 -12.81 -10.73 12.61
CA THR A 59 -13.86 -11.10 13.57
C THR A 59 -14.00 -10.08 14.71
N GLN A 60 -13.07 -9.12 14.82
CA GLN A 60 -13.17 -8.01 15.77
C GLN A 60 -14.18 -6.99 15.24
N GLN A 61 -15.39 -7.03 15.80
CA GLN A 61 -16.48 -6.08 15.53
C GLN A 61 -16.10 -4.63 15.84
N ASP A 62 -15.11 -4.42 16.71
CA ASP A 62 -14.80 -3.10 17.28
C ASP A 62 -13.63 -2.38 16.63
N ARG A 63 -12.96 -2.96 15.62
CA ARG A 63 -11.91 -2.22 14.90
C ARG A 63 -12.55 -1.20 13.96
N PRO A 64 -12.20 0.10 14.05
CA PRO A 64 -12.65 1.09 13.09
C PRO A 64 -12.25 0.67 11.67
N ARG A 65 -13.25 0.35 10.83
CA ARG A 65 -13.03 -0.08 9.44
C ARG A 65 -12.93 1.09 8.47
N ASP A 66 -13.24 2.30 8.92
CA ASP A 66 -13.28 3.48 8.07
C ASP A 66 -11.89 3.84 7.52
N GLU A 67 -10.85 3.78 8.35
CA GLU A 67 -9.46 3.99 7.89
C GLU A 67 -9.02 2.89 6.93
N ALA A 68 -9.34 1.62 7.23
CA ALA A 68 -8.96 0.50 6.38
C ALA A 68 -9.58 0.60 4.98
N VAL A 69 -10.85 1.00 4.87
CA VAL A 69 -11.50 1.24 3.57
C VAL A 69 -10.87 2.44 2.86
N LYS A 70 -10.66 3.56 3.56
CA LYS A 70 -10.05 4.78 2.96
C LYS A 70 -8.66 4.48 2.39
N PHE A 71 -7.84 3.72 3.11
CA PHE A 71 -6.53 3.29 2.65
C PHE A 71 -6.63 2.32 1.48
N LEU A 72 -7.44 1.26 1.58
CA LEU A 72 -7.54 0.25 0.51
C LEU A 72 -8.01 0.86 -0.82
N VAL A 73 -9.05 1.70 -0.80
CA VAL A 73 -9.56 2.34 -2.02
C VAL A 73 -8.50 3.22 -2.67
N HIS A 74 -7.72 3.95 -1.88
CA HIS A 74 -6.66 4.80 -2.39
C HIS A 74 -5.50 3.98 -2.99
N PHE A 75 -5.04 2.94 -2.29
CA PHE A 75 -3.96 2.09 -2.78
C PHE A 75 -4.33 1.32 -4.05
N LEU A 76 -5.61 0.99 -4.27
CA LEU A 76 -6.03 0.43 -5.55
C LEU A 76 -5.90 1.43 -6.71
N GLY A 77 -6.06 2.73 -6.43
CA GLY A 77 -5.82 3.80 -7.39
C GLY A 77 -4.33 4.01 -7.67
N ASP A 78 -3.53 4.11 -6.61
CA ASP A 78 -2.07 4.25 -6.72
C ASP A 78 -1.46 3.05 -7.47
N LEU A 79 -1.91 1.82 -7.20
CA LEU A 79 -1.40 0.60 -7.87
C LEU A 79 -1.65 0.58 -9.38
N ALA A 80 -2.67 1.32 -9.85
CA ALA A 80 -2.97 1.43 -11.27
C ALA A 80 -2.14 2.53 -11.97
N GLN A 81 -1.35 3.30 -11.23
CA GLN A 81 -0.47 4.34 -11.73
C GLN A 81 0.94 3.76 -11.96
N PRO A 82 1.47 3.68 -13.20
CA PRO A 82 2.71 2.94 -13.48
C PRO A 82 4.03 3.43 -12.84
N LEU A 83 4.04 4.65 -12.30
CA LEU A 83 5.16 5.30 -11.61
C LEU A 83 4.96 5.36 -10.09
N HIS A 84 3.97 4.63 -9.58
CA HIS A 84 3.82 4.24 -8.17
C HIS A 84 4.18 2.76 -8.05
#